data_AF-A0A9P6AE77-F1
#
_entry.id   AF-A0A9P6AE77-F1
#
_cell.length_a   1.000
_cell.length_b   1.000
_cell.length_c   1.000
_cell.angle_alpha   90.00
_cell.angle_beta   90.00
_cell.angle_gamma   90.00
#
_symmetry.space_group_name_H-M   'P 1'
#
loop_
_entity.id
_entity.type
_entity.pdbx_description
1 polymer ?
#
loop_
_entity_poly.entity_id
_entity_poly.type
_entity_poly.pdbx_seq_one_letter_code
_entity_poly.pdbx_strand_id
1 'polypeptide(L)'
;GLCGVEEPWWKDLGINIGHVLCQDALHGLHKAFSDHNLKWLSTTVGKMVLDCHFRAQPHCSGFCGFPKGISHISQWSGKENHDVQCLILGACVGSENASPAVICALWSHLDFIYLAQLPQHSNATLHTMQAHLHDSNLARLVGKNGVINHMKFPKAHSPIHIFRNIRDTGVINNYSTETSETIHIDACKDPWCESNHRGYMQQVIHQLTQHENIHAFSSYL
;
A
#
# COMPACT_ATOMS: atom_id res chain seq x y z
N GLY A 1 10.86 -15.83 6.30
CA GLY A 1 10.34 -17.17 6.57
C GLY A 1 9.41 -17.07 7.76
N LEU A 2 8.34 -17.85 7.80
CA LEU A 2 7.50 -17.97 8.99
C LEU A 2 8.33 -18.68 10.06
N CYS A 3 8.67 -18.00 11.15
CA CYS A 3 9.18 -18.67 12.33
C CYS A 3 8.03 -19.54 12.86
N GLY A 4 8.21 -20.85 12.91
CA GLY A 4 7.22 -21.77 13.42
C GLY A 4 6.97 -21.48 14.90
N VAL A 5 5.85 -20.84 15.22
CA VAL A 5 5.37 -20.74 16.59
C VAL A 5 4.54 -22.00 16.85
N GLU A 6 5.11 -22.98 17.56
CA GLU A 6 4.45 -24.25 17.86
C GLU A 6 3.23 -24.07 18.77
N GLU A 7 3.32 -23.13 19.71
CA GLU A 7 2.30 -22.84 20.72
C GLU A 7 1.94 -21.34 20.66
N PRO A 8 1.10 -20.93 19.70
CA PRO A 8 0.71 -19.53 19.61
C PRO A 8 -0.17 -19.13 20.81
N TRP A 9 -0.04 -17.88 21.27
CA TRP A 9 -0.80 -17.39 22.44
C TRP A 9 -2.32 -17.50 22.28
N TRP A 10 -2.82 -17.57 21.04
CA TRP A 10 -4.23 -17.71 20.71
C TRP A 10 -4.73 -19.17 20.61
N LYS A 11 -3.87 -20.18 20.86
CA LYS A 11 -4.22 -21.61 20.72
C LYS A 11 -5.49 -22.00 21.49
N ASP A 12 -5.60 -21.53 22.73
CA ASP A 12 -6.69 -21.91 23.65
C ASP A 12 -7.93 -21.03 23.51
N LEU A 13 -7.94 -20.05 22.60
CA LEU A 13 -9.10 -19.16 22.40
C LEU A 13 -10.26 -19.86 21.68
N GLY A 14 -10.04 -21.04 21.09
CA GLY A 14 -11.07 -21.77 20.34
C GLY A 14 -11.53 -21.05 19.07
N ILE A 15 -10.80 -20.03 18.61
CA ILE A 15 -11.14 -19.20 17.45
C ILE A 15 -10.16 -19.49 16.32
N ASN A 16 -10.67 -19.58 15.09
CA ASN A 16 -9.82 -19.59 13.91
C ASN A 16 -9.26 -18.18 13.67
N ILE A 17 -8.00 -17.97 14.07
CA ILE A 17 -7.34 -16.66 13.94
C ILE A 17 -7.32 -16.14 12.50
N GLY A 18 -7.35 -17.03 11.50
CA GLY A 18 -7.40 -16.67 10.09
C GLY A 18 -8.71 -16.00 9.66
N HIS A 19 -9.77 -16.07 10.47
CA HIS A 19 -11.02 -15.32 10.24
C HIS A 19 -10.99 -13.94 10.90
N VAL A 20 -10.11 -13.73 11.88
CA VAL A 20 -9.96 -12.47 12.63
C VAL A 20 -8.85 -11.60 12.04
N LEU A 21 -7.80 -12.21 11.49
CA LEU A 21 -6.72 -11.51 10.80
C LEU A 21 -7.24 -10.96 9.47
N CYS A 22 -7.58 -9.67 9.51
CA CYS A 22 -8.04 -8.93 8.36
C CYS A 22 -6.87 -8.48 7.50
N GLN A 23 -7.11 -8.37 6.19
CA GLN A 23 -6.12 -7.85 5.25
C GLN A 23 -5.96 -6.35 5.44
N ASP A 24 -4.72 -5.92 5.60
CA ASP A 24 -4.34 -4.51 5.66
C ASP A 24 -4.16 -3.95 4.25
N ALA A 25 -4.85 -2.84 3.95
CA ALA A 25 -4.72 -2.15 2.67
C ALA A 25 -3.31 -1.60 2.47
N LEU A 26 -2.68 -1.03 3.50
CA LEU A 26 -1.38 -0.38 3.38
C LEU A 26 -0.27 -1.37 3.04
N HIS A 27 -0.04 -2.37 3.88
CA HIS A 27 1.05 -3.32 3.70
C HIS A 27 0.71 -4.42 2.69
N GLY A 28 -0.56 -4.79 2.60
CA GLY A 28 -1.07 -5.87 1.77
C GLY A 28 -1.28 -5.48 0.31
N LEU A 29 -1.71 -4.24 0.03
CA LEU A 29 -1.99 -3.76 -1.32
C LEU A 29 -0.96 -2.70 -1.77
N HIS A 30 -0.92 -1.54 -1.10
CA HIS A 30 -0.10 -0.40 -1.55
C HIS A 30 1.41 -0.70 -1.49
N LYS A 31 1.88 -1.21 -0.36
CA LYS A 31 3.29 -1.59 -0.21
C LYS A 31 3.66 -2.77 -1.10
N ALA A 32 2.75 -3.74 -1.29
CA ALA A 32 2.97 -4.84 -2.22
C ALA A 32 3.14 -4.34 -3.67
N PHE A 33 2.36 -3.32 -4.05
CA PHE A 33 2.47 -2.65 -5.32
C PHE A 33 3.86 -2.01 -5.51
N SER A 34 4.30 -1.18 -4.56
CA SER A 34 5.61 -0.54 -4.63
C SER A 34 6.78 -1.53 -4.58
N ASP A 35 6.70 -2.54 -3.70
CA ASP A 35 7.77 -3.52 -3.50
C ASP A 35 7.97 -4.45 -4.70
N HIS A 36 6.92 -4.70 -5.49
CA HIS A 36 6.92 -5.73 -6.54
C HIS A 36 6.43 -5.20 -7.90
N ASN A 37 5.17 -4.77 -7.99
CA ASN A 37 4.55 -4.40 -9.27
C ASN A 37 5.28 -3.24 -9.94
N LEU A 38 5.63 -2.19 -9.19
CA LEU A 38 6.37 -1.05 -9.71
C LEU A 38 7.76 -1.46 -10.23
N LYS A 39 8.42 -2.42 -9.56
CA LYS A 39 9.72 -2.93 -10.00
C LYS A 39 9.59 -3.73 -11.30
N TRP A 40 8.57 -4.58 -11.42
CA TRP A 40 8.29 -5.31 -12.66
C TRP A 40 7.97 -4.38 -13.82
N LEU A 41 7.13 -3.37 -13.59
CA LEU A 41 6.83 -2.35 -14.58
C LEU A 41 8.08 -1.57 -14.98
N SER A 42 8.95 -1.24 -14.03
CA SER A 42 10.22 -0.56 -14.30
C SER A 42 11.17 -1.40 -15.15
N THR A 43 11.16 -2.72 -14.99
CA THR A 43 11.90 -3.65 -15.85
C THR A 43 11.26 -3.78 -17.23
N THR A 44 9.92 -3.89 -17.29
CA THR A 44 9.17 -4.08 -18.54
C THR A 44 9.18 -2.84 -19.42
N VAL A 45 8.79 -1.69 -18.87
CA VAL A 45 8.70 -0.41 -19.58
C VAL A 45 10.08 0.20 -19.81
N GLY A 46 10.99 0.00 -18.84
CA GLY A 46 12.33 0.58 -18.81
C GLY A 46 12.37 1.82 -17.91
N LYS A 47 13.33 1.84 -16.98
CA LYS A 47 13.53 2.93 -16.01
C LYS A 47 13.61 4.31 -16.67
N MET A 48 14.41 4.44 -17.73
CA MET A 48 14.59 5.71 -18.44
C MET A 48 13.28 6.20 -19.08
N VAL A 49 12.47 5.30 -19.62
CA VAL A 49 11.17 5.63 -20.22
C VAL A 49 10.21 6.11 -19.15
N LEU A 50 10.09 5.38 -18.02
CA LEU A 50 9.27 5.82 -16.90
C LEU A 50 9.74 7.17 -16.35
N ASP A 51 11.04 7.37 -16.16
CA ASP A 51 11.56 8.64 -15.68
C ASP A 51 11.24 9.79 -16.65
N CYS A 52 11.34 9.57 -17.97
CA CYS A 52 10.89 10.54 -18.98
C CYS A 52 9.39 10.86 -18.83
N HIS A 53 8.55 9.84 -18.69
CA HIS A 53 7.10 10.03 -18.61
C HIS A 53 6.66 10.70 -17.30
N PHE A 54 7.30 10.38 -16.18
CA PHE A 54 7.09 11.04 -14.89
C PHE A 54 7.56 12.49 -14.90
N ARG A 55 8.69 12.80 -15.56
CA ARG A 55 9.14 14.19 -15.77
C ARG A 55 8.20 15.00 -16.65
N ALA A 56 7.56 14.34 -17.61
CA ALA A 56 6.63 14.97 -18.55
C ALA A 56 5.21 15.14 -17.98
N GLN A 57 4.92 14.62 -16.78
CA GLN A 57 3.61 14.80 -16.19
C GLN A 57 3.32 16.29 -15.95
N PRO A 58 2.13 16.79 -16.33
CA PRO A 58 1.76 18.15 -16.03
C PRO A 58 1.69 18.33 -14.51
N HIS A 59 2.00 19.54 -14.04
CA HIS A 59 1.82 19.86 -12.64
C HIS A 59 0.33 19.75 -12.27
N CYS A 60 0.01 18.94 -11.27
CA CYS A 60 -1.34 18.77 -10.75
C CYS A 60 -1.33 19.15 -9.27
N SER A 61 -2.23 20.05 -8.88
CA SER A 61 -2.38 20.44 -7.47
C SER A 61 -2.69 19.21 -6.61
N GLY A 62 -1.96 19.05 -5.51
CA GLY A 62 -2.11 17.90 -4.63
C GLY A 62 -1.30 16.66 -5.02
N PHE A 63 -0.55 16.66 -6.12
CA PHE A 63 0.39 15.59 -6.49
C PHE A 63 1.85 16.03 -6.37
N CYS A 64 2.72 15.09 -5.99
CA CYS A 64 4.16 15.25 -6.03
C CYS A 64 4.65 15.44 -7.46
N GLY A 65 5.59 16.36 -7.65
CA GLY A 65 6.33 16.49 -8.91
C GLY A 65 7.52 15.52 -8.95
N PHE A 66 7.82 14.97 -10.13
CA PHE A 66 8.94 14.05 -10.33
C PHE A 66 9.95 14.60 -11.36
N PRO A 67 10.60 15.76 -11.10
CA PRO A 67 11.46 16.44 -12.08
C PRO A 67 12.72 15.66 -12.46
N LYS A 68 13.10 14.66 -11.65
CA LYS A 68 14.21 13.73 -11.93
C LYS A 68 13.72 12.33 -12.31
N GLY A 69 12.41 12.13 -12.47
CA GLY A 69 11.80 10.81 -12.53
C GLY A 69 11.72 10.13 -11.16
N ILE A 70 11.47 8.83 -11.16
CA ILE A 70 11.22 8.03 -9.97
C ILE A 70 12.37 7.07 -9.63
N SER A 71 13.25 6.74 -10.59
CA SER A 71 14.32 5.76 -10.39
C SER A 71 15.38 6.17 -9.38
N HIS A 72 15.48 7.46 -9.04
CA HIS A 72 16.44 8.01 -8.08
C HIS A 72 15.93 8.00 -6.64
N ILE A 73 14.65 7.68 -6.41
CA ILE A 73 14.04 7.70 -5.09
C ILE A 73 14.43 6.41 -4.36
N SER A 74 15.31 6.56 -3.36
CA SER A 74 15.77 5.44 -2.52
C SER A 74 14.98 5.33 -1.23
N GLN A 75 14.46 6.45 -0.72
CA GLN A 75 13.58 6.55 0.43
C GLN A 75 12.29 7.21 -0.02
N TRP A 76 11.21 6.44 0.01
CA TRP A 76 9.90 6.89 -0.42
C TRP A 76 9.09 7.36 0.78
N SER A 77 8.52 8.56 0.69
CA SER A 77 7.42 8.95 1.57
C SER A 77 6.14 8.18 1.21
N GLY A 78 5.18 8.14 2.14
CA GLY A 78 3.85 7.59 1.86
C GLY A 78 3.15 8.32 0.72
N LYS A 79 3.30 9.66 0.67
CA LYS A 79 2.72 10.51 -0.37
C LYS A 79 3.30 10.22 -1.75
N GLU A 80 4.61 10.09 -1.87
CA GLU A 80 5.26 9.76 -3.16
C GLU A 80 4.83 8.37 -3.66
N ASN A 81 4.74 7.37 -2.76
CA ASN A 81 4.25 6.04 -3.13
C ASN A 81 2.82 6.10 -3.68
N HIS A 82 1.92 6.77 -2.96
CA HIS A 82 0.54 6.97 -3.36
C HIS A 82 0.46 7.63 -4.75
N ASP A 83 1.18 8.73 -4.95
CA ASP A 83 1.10 9.50 -6.18
C ASP A 83 1.67 8.75 -7.38
N VAL A 84 2.76 8.01 -7.17
CA VAL A 84 3.29 7.11 -8.21
C VAL A 84 2.27 6.05 -8.56
N GLN A 85 1.61 5.41 -7.59
CA GLN A 85 0.59 4.41 -7.87
C GLN A 85 -0.61 4.98 -8.65
N CYS A 86 -1.02 6.21 -8.36
CA CYS A 86 -2.08 6.90 -9.11
C CYS A 86 -1.66 7.23 -10.56
N LEU A 87 -0.40 7.63 -10.77
CA LEU A 87 0.09 8.11 -12.06
C LEU A 87 0.68 7.00 -12.96
N ILE A 88 1.01 5.84 -12.40
CA ILE A 88 1.77 4.79 -13.08
C ILE A 88 1.10 4.26 -14.35
N LEU A 89 -0.23 4.18 -14.38
CA LEU A 89 -0.96 3.73 -15.57
C LEU A 89 -0.71 4.70 -16.73
N GLY A 90 -0.91 6.01 -16.49
CA GLY A 90 -0.63 7.06 -17.47
C GLY A 90 0.84 7.08 -17.88
N ALA A 91 1.76 6.84 -16.94
CA ALA A 91 3.18 6.73 -17.23
C ALA A 91 3.56 5.48 -18.04
N CYS A 92 2.75 4.43 -18.07
CA CYS A 92 3.00 3.24 -18.90
C CYS A 92 2.36 3.35 -20.28
N VAL A 93 1.22 4.02 -20.41
CA VAL A 93 0.49 4.19 -21.68
C VAL A 93 1.37 4.90 -22.71
N GLY A 94 1.34 4.40 -23.95
CA GLY A 94 2.13 4.95 -25.06
C GLY A 94 3.60 4.51 -25.09
N SER A 95 4.09 3.76 -24.09
CA SER A 95 5.39 3.11 -24.18
C SER A 95 5.37 1.95 -25.16
N GLU A 96 6.35 1.88 -26.06
CA GLU A 96 6.55 0.76 -27.00
C GLU A 96 6.75 -0.58 -26.28
N ASN A 97 7.29 -0.55 -25.06
CA ASN A 97 7.59 -1.74 -24.27
C ASN A 97 6.38 -2.22 -23.44
N ALA A 98 5.35 -1.38 -23.27
CA ALA A 98 4.14 -1.71 -22.54
C ALA A 98 3.08 -2.27 -23.49
N SER A 99 3.10 -3.59 -23.72
CA SER A 99 2.08 -4.23 -24.56
C SER A 99 0.66 -4.00 -24.01
N PRO A 100 -0.40 -4.09 -24.85
CA PRO A 100 -1.79 -3.97 -24.38
C PRO A 100 -2.12 -4.90 -23.21
N ALA A 101 -1.55 -6.11 -23.17
CA ALA A 101 -1.75 -7.05 -22.08
C ALA A 101 -1.14 -6.56 -20.74
N VAL A 102 -0.01 -5.84 -20.78
CA VAL A 102 0.61 -5.22 -19.59
C VAL A 102 -0.29 -4.10 -19.08
N ILE A 103 -0.79 -3.25 -19.99
CA ILE A 103 -1.67 -2.13 -19.64
C ILE A 103 -2.98 -2.64 -19.03
N CYS A 104 -3.64 -3.63 -19.65
CA CYS A 104 -4.87 -4.21 -19.12
C CYS A 104 -4.66 -4.88 -17.75
N ALA A 105 -3.52 -5.56 -17.55
CA ALA A 105 -3.18 -6.17 -16.27
C ALA A 105 -2.95 -5.10 -15.18
N LEU A 106 -2.19 -4.06 -15.49
CA LEU A 106 -1.96 -2.93 -14.57
C LEU A 106 -3.26 -2.23 -14.21
N TRP A 107 -4.08 -1.90 -15.22
CA TRP A 107 -5.38 -1.27 -15.01
C TRP A 107 -6.26 -2.14 -14.10
N SER A 108 -6.46 -3.41 -14.46
CA SER A 108 -7.28 -4.32 -13.64
C SER A 108 -6.75 -4.45 -12.21
N HIS A 109 -5.43 -4.41 -12.01
CA HIS A 109 -4.85 -4.43 -10.68
C HIS A 109 -5.14 -3.15 -9.88
N LEU A 110 -5.04 -1.98 -10.51
CA LEU A 110 -5.37 -0.71 -9.87
C LEU A 110 -6.86 -0.63 -9.54
N ASP A 111 -7.74 -1.03 -10.47
CA ASP A 111 -9.19 -1.09 -10.23
C ASP A 111 -9.53 -2.02 -9.06
N PHE A 112 -8.85 -3.17 -8.96
CA PHE A 112 -8.98 -4.05 -7.81
C PHE A 112 -8.60 -3.34 -6.50
N ILE A 113 -7.45 -2.64 -6.47
CA ILE A 113 -6.98 -1.91 -5.27
C ILE A 113 -7.95 -0.79 -4.88
N TYR A 114 -8.48 -0.03 -5.85
CA TYR A 114 -9.46 1.01 -5.60
C TYR A 114 -10.78 0.43 -5.10
N LEU A 115 -11.29 -0.64 -5.73
CA LEU A 115 -12.51 -1.30 -5.29
C LEU A 115 -12.39 -1.90 -3.90
N ALA A 116 -11.25 -2.48 -3.55
CA ALA A 116 -11.01 -3.06 -2.23
C ALA A 116 -11.13 -2.02 -1.10
N GLN A 117 -10.92 -0.74 -1.41
CA GLN A 117 -11.01 0.36 -0.46
C GLN A 117 -12.37 1.07 -0.45
N LEU A 118 -13.39 0.51 -1.09
CA LEU A 118 -14.73 1.09 -0.98
C LEU A 118 -15.20 1.06 0.48
N PRO A 119 -15.83 2.15 0.97
CA PRO A 119 -16.35 2.21 2.34
C PRO A 119 -17.51 1.23 2.57
N GLN A 120 -18.11 0.73 1.49
CA GLN A 120 -19.17 -0.25 1.52
C GLN A 120 -19.13 -1.14 0.27
N HIS A 121 -19.44 -2.42 0.45
CA HIS A 121 -19.55 -3.37 -0.64
C HIS A 121 -20.98 -3.90 -0.81
N SER A 122 -21.35 -4.14 -2.07
CA SER A 122 -22.50 -4.96 -2.45
C SER A 122 -22.01 -6.24 -3.11
N ASN A 123 -22.90 -7.21 -3.33
CA ASN A 123 -22.55 -8.41 -4.10
C ASN A 123 -22.04 -8.07 -5.51
N ALA A 124 -22.57 -7.00 -6.12
CA ALA A 124 -22.11 -6.53 -7.42
C ALA A 124 -20.68 -5.98 -7.35
N THR A 125 -20.37 -5.11 -6.38
CA THR A 125 -19.00 -4.57 -6.27
C THR A 125 -17.98 -5.64 -5.92
N LEU A 126 -18.35 -6.63 -5.09
CA LEU A 126 -17.50 -7.79 -4.81
C LEU A 126 -17.25 -8.64 -6.06
N HIS A 127 -18.27 -8.86 -6.90
CA HIS A 127 -18.12 -9.61 -8.13
C HIS A 127 -17.21 -8.88 -9.13
N THR A 128 -17.41 -7.57 -9.31
CA THR A 128 -16.55 -6.73 -10.15
C THR A 128 -15.10 -6.74 -9.64
N MET A 129 -14.90 -6.56 -8.33
CA MET A 129 -13.57 -6.61 -7.72
C MET A 129 -12.90 -7.98 -7.93
N GLN A 130 -13.65 -9.08 -7.87
CA GLN A 130 -13.13 -10.43 -8.12
C GLN A 130 -12.70 -10.62 -9.57
N ALA A 131 -13.46 -10.09 -10.52
CA ALA A 131 -13.11 -10.10 -11.94
C ALA A 131 -11.80 -9.32 -12.18
N HIS A 132 -11.67 -8.11 -11.61
CA HIS A 132 -10.44 -7.32 -11.72
C HIS A 132 -9.23 -8.02 -11.10
N LEU A 133 -9.38 -8.69 -9.94
CA LEU A 133 -8.28 -9.48 -9.37
C LEU A 133 -7.84 -10.59 -10.33
N HIS A 134 -8.79 -11.31 -10.92
CA HIS A 134 -8.49 -12.37 -11.89
C HIS A 134 -7.78 -11.82 -13.14
N ASP A 135 -8.30 -10.74 -13.71
CA ASP A 135 -7.81 -10.14 -14.95
C ASP A 135 -6.48 -9.40 -14.78
N SER A 136 -6.18 -8.97 -13.55
CA SER A 136 -4.90 -8.34 -13.20
C SER A 136 -3.69 -9.21 -13.50
N ASN A 137 -3.84 -10.54 -13.54
CA ASN A 137 -2.81 -11.56 -13.77
C ASN A 137 -1.39 -10.98 -13.73
N LEU A 138 -0.88 -10.78 -12.51
CA LEU A 138 0.34 -10.00 -12.24
C LEU A 138 1.57 -10.49 -13.03
N ALA A 139 1.56 -11.74 -13.49
CA ALA A 139 2.62 -12.27 -14.34
C ALA A 139 2.77 -11.48 -15.65
N ARG A 140 1.69 -10.88 -16.15
CA ARG A 140 1.70 -10.04 -17.34
C ARG A 140 2.50 -8.75 -17.16
N LEU A 141 2.67 -8.26 -15.92
CA LEU A 141 3.42 -7.02 -15.64
C LEU A 141 4.92 -7.14 -15.95
N VAL A 142 5.45 -8.35 -16.10
CA VAL A 142 6.86 -8.62 -16.42
C VAL A 142 7.13 -8.63 -17.94
N GLY A 143 6.08 -8.48 -18.76
CA GLY A 143 6.21 -8.36 -20.22
C GLY A 143 6.68 -9.66 -20.90
N LYS A 144 6.81 -9.63 -22.23
CA LYS A 144 7.18 -10.82 -23.03
C LYS A 144 8.63 -11.29 -22.81
N ASN A 145 9.53 -10.38 -22.44
CA ASN A 145 10.97 -10.64 -22.36
C ASN A 145 11.48 -10.70 -20.91
N GLY A 146 10.63 -10.43 -19.92
CA GLY A 146 11.04 -10.48 -18.53
C GLY A 146 10.93 -11.89 -17.95
N VAL A 147 11.88 -12.24 -17.10
CA VAL A 147 11.85 -13.50 -16.35
C VAL A 147 11.24 -13.25 -14.98
N ILE A 148 10.08 -13.86 -14.71
CA ILE A 148 9.60 -14.00 -13.34
C ILE A 148 10.34 -15.17 -12.72
N ASN A 149 11.40 -14.90 -11.94
CA ASN A 149 12.09 -15.96 -11.21
C ASN A 149 11.10 -16.75 -10.32
N HIS A 150 10.12 -16.07 -9.70
CA HIS A 150 8.93 -16.65 -9.08
C HIS A 150 7.94 -15.58 -8.58
N MET A 151 6.64 -15.90 -8.55
CA MET A 151 5.60 -15.14 -7.82
C MET A 151 5.47 -15.55 -6.33
N LYS A 152 6.48 -16.22 -5.78
CA LYS A 152 6.45 -16.81 -4.45
C LYS A 152 6.72 -15.80 -3.33
N PHE A 153 5.90 -14.74 -3.24
CA PHE A 153 5.84 -13.91 -2.04
C PHE A 153 4.43 -13.93 -1.46
N PRO A 154 4.27 -14.01 -0.12
CA PRO A 154 2.96 -14.16 0.50
C PRO A 154 1.94 -13.09 0.10
N LYS A 155 2.39 -11.85 -0.15
CA LYS A 155 1.52 -10.73 -0.53
C LYS A 155 0.88 -10.90 -1.92
N ALA A 156 1.39 -11.76 -2.80
CA ALA A 156 0.74 -12.06 -4.07
C ALA A 156 -0.52 -12.92 -3.89
N HIS A 157 -0.55 -13.75 -2.84
CA HIS A 157 -1.67 -14.64 -2.53
C HIS A 157 -2.72 -13.97 -1.65
N SER A 158 -2.28 -13.13 -0.71
CA SER A 158 -3.12 -12.41 0.26
C SER A 158 -4.42 -11.81 -0.29
N PRO A 159 -4.43 -11.16 -1.47
CA PRO A 159 -5.62 -10.53 -2.04
C PRO A 159 -6.84 -11.45 -2.20
N ILE A 160 -6.65 -12.77 -2.39
CA ILE A 160 -7.79 -13.68 -2.52
C ILE A 160 -8.59 -13.82 -1.23
N HIS A 161 -7.99 -13.49 -0.07
CA HIS A 161 -8.64 -13.58 1.22
C HIS A 161 -9.48 -12.33 1.54
N ILE A 162 -9.26 -11.22 0.82
CA ILE A 162 -10.01 -9.96 1.02
C ILE A 162 -11.51 -10.16 0.89
N PHE A 163 -11.97 -10.96 -0.07
CA PHE A 163 -13.41 -11.23 -0.26
C PHE A 163 -14.05 -11.94 0.94
N ARG A 164 -13.28 -12.82 1.60
CA ARG A 164 -13.72 -13.48 2.81
C ARG A 164 -13.73 -12.51 3.98
N ASN A 165 -12.65 -11.74 4.17
CA ASN A 165 -12.61 -10.72 5.23
C ASN A 165 -13.76 -9.73 5.09
N ILE A 166 -14.07 -9.23 3.89
CA ILE A 166 -15.19 -8.30 3.71
C ILE A 166 -16.53 -8.89 4.15
N ARG A 167 -16.75 -10.19 3.92
CA ARG A 167 -17.98 -10.88 4.34
C ARG A 167 -18.02 -11.18 5.84
N ASP A 168 -16.88 -11.56 6.41
CA ASP A 168 -16.80 -12.04 7.80
C ASP A 168 -16.67 -10.87 8.79
N THR A 169 -15.94 -9.81 8.42
CA THR A 169 -15.51 -8.73 9.32
C THR A 169 -15.80 -7.32 8.78
N GLY A 170 -16.28 -7.19 7.55
CA GLY A 170 -16.56 -5.90 6.92
C GLY A 170 -15.37 -5.30 6.17
N VAL A 171 -15.50 -4.05 5.73
CA VAL A 171 -14.56 -3.43 4.78
C VAL A 171 -13.13 -3.36 5.33
N ILE A 172 -12.15 -3.59 4.46
CA ILE A 172 -10.73 -3.69 4.88
C ILE A 172 -10.16 -2.36 5.39
N ASN A 173 -10.75 -1.23 5.02
CA ASN A 173 -10.33 0.10 5.52
C ASN A 173 -10.41 0.19 7.04
N ASN A 174 -11.34 -0.54 7.68
CA ASN A 174 -11.46 -0.59 9.14
C ASN A 174 -10.24 -1.22 9.83
N TYR A 175 -9.41 -1.93 9.07
CA TYR A 175 -8.24 -2.67 9.54
C TYR A 175 -6.94 -2.17 8.92
N SER A 176 -6.99 -1.03 8.21
CA SER A 176 -5.80 -0.42 7.62
C SER A 176 -4.84 0.05 8.71
N THR A 177 -3.55 -0.22 8.53
CA THR A 177 -2.53 0.28 9.46
C THR A 177 -2.16 1.75 9.23
N GLU A 178 -2.73 2.43 8.22
CA GLU A 178 -2.49 3.85 7.95
C GLU A 178 -2.77 4.73 9.16
N THR A 179 -3.89 4.49 9.85
CA THR A 179 -4.24 5.25 11.06
C THR A 179 -3.19 5.05 12.15
N SER A 180 -2.79 3.80 12.40
CA SER A 180 -1.76 3.52 13.42
C SER A 180 -0.38 4.04 13.03
N GLU A 181 -0.02 4.03 11.74
CA GLU A 181 1.27 4.54 11.27
C GLU A 181 1.32 6.07 11.33
N THR A 182 0.21 6.74 10.99
CA THR A 182 0.02 8.19 11.19
C THR A 182 0.17 8.56 12.68
N ILE A 183 -0.58 7.89 13.57
CA ILE A 183 -0.48 8.14 15.01
C ILE A 183 0.94 7.88 15.52
N HIS A 184 1.63 6.84 15.02
CA HIS A 184 3.00 6.57 15.42
C HIS A 184 4.00 7.64 14.96
N ILE A 185 3.73 8.35 13.86
CA ILE A 185 4.53 9.52 13.47
C ILE A 185 4.34 10.61 14.55
N ASP A 186 3.11 11.05 14.75
CA ASP A 186 2.79 12.18 15.62
C ASP A 186 3.09 11.88 17.10
N ALA A 187 2.84 10.65 17.54
CA ALA A 187 2.94 10.28 18.95
C ALA A 187 4.30 9.72 19.35
N CYS A 188 5.13 9.28 18.40
CA CYS A 188 6.41 8.65 18.71
C CYS A 188 7.57 9.26 17.94
N LYS A 189 7.51 9.31 16.59
CA LYS A 189 8.66 9.77 15.79
C LYS A 189 8.95 11.25 15.99
N ASP A 190 7.94 12.09 15.92
CA ASP A 190 8.13 13.54 16.02
C ASP A 190 8.60 13.94 17.44
N PRO A 191 7.93 13.50 18.53
CA PRO A 191 8.41 13.71 19.89
C PRO A 191 9.83 13.15 20.15
N TRP A 192 10.16 12.00 19.53
CA TRP A 192 11.50 11.44 19.64
C TRP A 192 12.54 12.33 18.96
N CYS A 193 12.27 12.82 17.75
CA CYS A 193 13.13 13.75 17.01
C CYS A 193 13.32 15.08 17.73
N GLU A 194 12.31 15.55 18.46
CA GLU A 194 12.36 16.78 19.25
C GLU A 194 13.04 16.60 20.62
N SER A 195 13.23 15.35 21.06
CA SER A 195 13.91 15.04 22.31
C SER A 195 15.43 15.24 22.21
N ASN A 196 16.11 15.35 23.35
CA ASN A 196 17.58 15.35 23.38
C ASN A 196 18.21 13.95 23.23
N HIS A 197 17.40 12.93 22.91
CA HIS A 197 17.74 11.51 22.77
C HIS A 197 18.33 10.83 24.02
N ARG A 198 18.38 11.48 25.19
CA ARG A 198 18.85 10.91 26.47
C ARG A 198 17.68 10.69 27.41
N GLY A 199 17.36 9.43 27.72
CA GLY A 199 16.14 9.13 28.49
C GLY A 199 14.87 9.56 27.75
N TYR A 200 14.88 9.44 26.42
CA TYR A 200 13.86 10.00 25.51
C TYR A 200 12.43 9.58 25.87
N MET A 201 12.23 8.37 26.40
CA MET A 201 10.88 7.87 26.74
C MET A 201 10.15 8.83 27.68
N GLN A 202 10.84 9.36 28.71
CA GLN A 202 10.24 10.29 29.66
C GLN A 202 9.89 11.64 29.00
N GLN A 203 10.73 12.09 28.06
CA GLN A 203 10.50 13.33 27.30
C GLN A 203 9.31 13.19 26.35
N VAL A 204 9.25 12.09 25.61
CA VAL A 204 8.13 11.78 24.70
C VAL A 204 6.81 11.70 25.47
N ILE A 205 6.76 10.95 26.58
CA ILE A 205 5.57 10.84 27.41
C ILE A 205 5.14 12.21 27.95
N HIS A 206 6.11 13.03 28.38
CA HIS A 206 5.82 14.36 28.90
C HIS A 206 5.23 15.29 27.83
N GLN A 207 5.81 15.31 26.62
CA GLN A 207 5.30 16.09 25.49
C GLN A 207 3.89 15.66 25.09
N LEU A 208 3.65 14.35 24.98
CA LEU A 208 2.32 13.80 24.71
C LEU A 208 1.28 14.26 25.74
N THR A 209 1.64 14.16 27.02
CA THR A 209 0.77 14.61 28.13
C THR A 209 0.46 16.10 28.01
N GLN A 210 1.43 16.93 27.63
CA GLN A 210 1.19 18.37 27.41
C GLN A 210 0.24 18.61 26.23
N HIS A 211 0.46 17.94 25.08
CA HIS A 211 -0.39 18.08 23.90
C HIS A 211 -1.83 17.64 24.18
N GLU A 212 -2.02 16.52 24.88
CA GLU A 212 -3.35 16.04 25.28
C GLU A 212 -4.06 17.03 26.21
N ASN A 213 -3.36 17.59 27.20
CA ASN A 213 -3.92 18.58 28.12
C ASN A 213 -4.33 19.87 27.39
N ILE A 214 -3.52 20.34 26.45
CA ILE A 214 -3.85 21.51 25.62
C ILE A 214 -5.08 21.23 24.76
N HIS A 215 -5.12 20.10 24.08
CA HIS A 215 -6.27 19.71 23.25
C HIS A 215 -7.56 19.57 24.06
N ALA A 216 -7.48 18.96 25.25
CA ALA A 216 -8.62 18.82 26.16
C ALA A 216 -9.13 20.19 26.63
N PHE A 217 -8.23 21.12 26.97
CA PHE A 217 -8.60 22.48 27.36
C PHE A 217 -9.22 23.26 26.19
N SER A 218 -8.66 23.16 24.98
CA SER A 218 -9.21 23.78 23.78
C SER A 218 -10.59 23.25 23.41
N SER A 219 -10.89 21.97 23.67
CA SER A 219 -12.20 21.37 23.42
C SER A 219 -13.27 21.80 24.42
N TYR A 220 -12.86 22.35 25.57
CA TYR A 220 -13.77 22.86 26.61
C TYR A 220 -14.19 24.32 26.37
N LEU A 221 -13.38 25.09 25.61
CA LEU A 221 -13.65 26.48 25.23
C LEU A 221 -14.64 26.56 24.06
#